data_AF-A0A2S6EWC4-F1
#
_entry.id   AF-A0A2S6EWC4-F1
#
_cell.length_a   1.000
_cell.length_b   1.000
_cell.length_c   1.000
_cell.angle_alpha   90.00
_cell.angle_beta   90.00
_cell.angle_gamma   90.00
#
_symmetry.space_group_name_H-M   'P 1'
#
loop_
_entity.id
_entity.type
_entity.pdbx_description
1 polymer ?
#
loop_
_entity_poly.entity_id
_entity_poly.type
_entity_poly.pdbx_seq_one_letter_code
_entity_poly.pdbx_strand_id
1 'polypeptide(L)'
;MLYFVLFNLKISQFSRSPMSYQKIELSISLSLDSPKLDESDFILLSVKYLEKSLGKKREFAGFFEDIERLYFKQNYKEAIEKILDFCKKNESLLSQKVVQRLVEVAPRLKSNPKDNESRRLYETLYADHLESVIKQESDLSVFNELRDSYNAVKPEYAVTHETEIKTLDEAKQFILSFVMLNDNVELPLKAQSERYPKKDRSREELGNTPSANPGIMKPNSPNFPDNLVPARDVPKIAINEKVVGGYSKTKPTTPFVASLSGTTYSLMVVLKDYIEKHKTDKDIEKKVNQIINLWISSYIKEGYHSYSEVVDVLTEPFIQSTFDEANIKLNYGVLDETHAEFRKAQDYVFGMTIRSAMHHELLDRFKNKEKLQVEVKNFETVLNKLNQNVENTGRHRETLHKLNEVFQDWSAGKKSYDAFKSESNQLIHDIESEEQKSNRGLGSMLKNLGNYLLYLITFRFLKEDYQKSSSPATMLVTELKDRFEQIDHLHKNSLSLKKVTHPGPKNTSSSDETADVRKSAVDTDKPSKKQDSEAKETLDSEQLDEVQRQDDKSTRLQ
;
A
#
# COMPACT_ATOMS: atom_id res chain seq x y z
N MET A 1 -16.15 -20.35 9.11
CA MET A 1 -16.77 -20.61 7.79
C MET A 1 -18.17 -20.01 7.62
N LEU A 2 -19.18 -20.30 8.48
CA LEU A 2 -20.57 -19.82 8.27
C LEU A 2 -20.72 -18.29 8.03
N TYR A 3 -19.92 -17.46 8.69
CA TYR A 3 -19.97 -15.99 8.53
C TYR A 3 -19.57 -15.49 7.13
N PHE A 4 -18.78 -16.26 6.36
CA PHE A 4 -18.38 -15.90 4.99
C PHE A 4 -19.45 -16.23 3.93
N VAL A 5 -20.33 -17.20 4.23
CA VAL A 5 -21.42 -17.61 3.33
C VAL A 5 -22.57 -16.62 3.38
N LEU A 6 -22.93 -16.13 4.58
CA LEU A 6 -24.02 -15.17 4.78
C LEU A 6 -23.69 -13.76 4.25
N PHE A 7 -22.42 -13.39 4.13
CA PHE A 7 -22.04 -12.09 3.55
C PHE A 7 -22.14 -12.09 2.01
N ASN A 8 -21.76 -13.19 1.35
CA ASN A 8 -21.89 -13.34 -0.10
C ASN A 8 -23.36 -13.33 -0.58
N LEU A 9 -24.27 -13.95 0.19
CA LEU A 9 -25.70 -14.04 -0.15
C LEU A 9 -26.46 -12.71 -0.09
N LYS A 10 -25.91 -11.65 0.54
CA LYS A 10 -26.51 -10.30 0.52
C LYS A 10 -25.92 -9.36 -0.53
N ILE A 11 -24.75 -9.68 -1.08
CA ILE A 11 -24.16 -8.90 -2.18
C ILE A 11 -24.83 -9.25 -3.51
N SER A 12 -25.26 -10.51 -3.71
CA SER A 12 -25.96 -10.95 -4.93
C SER A 12 -27.34 -10.30 -5.16
N GLN A 13 -27.93 -9.65 -4.15
CA GLN A 13 -29.18 -8.89 -4.27
C GLN A 13 -29.00 -7.39 -4.54
N PHE A 14 -27.77 -6.87 -4.48
CA PHE A 14 -27.48 -5.54 -5.03
C PHE A 14 -27.36 -5.62 -6.54
N SER A 15 -28.53 -5.51 -7.18
CA SER A 15 -28.81 -5.10 -8.56
C SER A 15 -27.59 -4.91 -9.49
N ARG A 16 -27.59 -5.63 -10.62
CA ARG A 16 -26.81 -5.32 -11.82
C ARG A 16 -27.27 -4.00 -12.47
N SER A 17 -27.11 -2.89 -11.75
CA SER A 17 -27.21 -1.54 -12.32
C SER A 17 -25.81 -1.10 -12.74
N PRO A 18 -25.61 -0.55 -13.96
CA PRO A 18 -24.35 0.07 -14.31
C PRO A 18 -24.05 1.20 -13.31
N MET A 19 -22.79 1.30 -12.84
CA MET A 19 -22.38 2.41 -11.99
C MET A 19 -22.67 3.73 -12.72
N SER A 20 -23.42 4.63 -12.08
CA SER A 20 -23.67 5.95 -12.65
C SER A 20 -22.35 6.71 -12.80
N TYR A 21 -22.21 7.49 -13.88
CA TYR A 21 -20.95 8.17 -14.25
C TYR A 21 -20.31 8.94 -13.09
N GLN A 22 -21.11 9.66 -12.30
CA GLN A 22 -20.69 10.39 -11.10
C GLN A 22 -19.97 9.53 -10.05
N LYS A 23 -20.33 8.24 -9.91
CA LYS A 23 -19.66 7.32 -8.98
C LYS A 23 -18.25 6.95 -9.45
N ILE A 24 -18.06 6.81 -10.76
CA ILE A 24 -16.75 6.46 -11.34
C ILE A 24 -15.79 7.66 -11.19
N GLU A 25 -16.24 8.87 -11.53
CA GLU A 25 -15.42 10.08 -11.35
C GLU A 25 -15.05 10.32 -9.87
N LEU A 26 -16.00 10.11 -8.95
CA LEU A 26 -15.72 10.17 -7.51
C LEU A 26 -14.69 9.12 -7.08
N SER A 27 -14.78 7.88 -7.57
CA SER A 27 -13.80 6.85 -7.28
C SER A 27 -12.41 7.18 -7.84
N ILE A 28 -12.30 7.76 -9.05
CA ILE A 28 -10.99 8.20 -9.58
C ILE A 28 -10.44 9.37 -8.74
N SER A 29 -11.28 10.31 -8.34
CA SER A 29 -10.88 11.43 -7.47
C SER A 29 -10.35 10.95 -6.11
N LEU A 30 -10.97 9.91 -5.52
CA LEU A 30 -10.51 9.27 -4.29
C LEU A 30 -9.23 8.44 -4.49
N SER A 31 -9.06 7.81 -5.65
CA SER A 31 -7.83 7.10 -6.01
C SER A 31 -6.60 8.01 -5.98
N LEU A 32 -6.78 9.28 -6.37
CA LEU A 32 -5.75 10.32 -6.33
C LEU A 32 -5.39 10.82 -4.91
N ASP A 33 -6.12 10.40 -3.86
CA ASP A 33 -5.73 10.61 -2.45
C ASP A 33 -4.86 9.46 -1.88
N SER A 34 -4.52 8.46 -2.68
CA SER A 34 -3.69 7.34 -2.23
C SER A 34 -2.34 7.85 -1.68
N PRO A 35 -1.96 7.53 -0.42
CA PRO A 35 -0.68 7.96 0.16
C PRO A 35 0.53 7.24 -0.46
N LYS A 36 0.29 6.29 -1.38
CA LYS A 36 1.30 5.58 -2.17
C LYS A 36 1.31 5.98 -3.65
N LEU A 37 0.56 7.01 -4.03
CA LEU A 37 0.46 7.46 -5.42
C LEU A 37 1.82 7.95 -5.94
N ASP A 38 2.32 7.33 -7.00
CA ASP A 38 3.51 7.77 -7.72
C ASP A 38 3.15 8.47 -9.04
N GLU A 39 4.17 8.88 -9.81
CA GLU A 39 3.97 9.57 -11.09
C GLU A 39 3.33 8.66 -12.16
N SER A 40 3.60 7.35 -12.10
CA SER A 40 3.06 6.36 -13.02
C SER A 40 1.56 6.19 -12.81
N ASP A 41 1.16 5.95 -11.55
CA ASP A 41 -0.23 5.86 -11.12
C ASP A 41 -0.99 7.15 -11.41
N PHE A 42 -0.37 8.31 -11.17
CA PHE A 42 -0.98 9.60 -11.45
C PHE A 42 -1.26 9.79 -12.95
N ILE A 43 -0.31 9.50 -13.85
CA ILE A 43 -0.52 9.64 -15.30
C ILE A 43 -1.67 8.73 -15.75
N LEU A 44 -1.65 7.46 -15.34
CA LEU A 44 -2.68 6.48 -15.68
C LEU A 44 -4.08 6.91 -15.18
N LEU A 45 -4.20 7.32 -13.91
CA LEU A 45 -5.46 7.79 -13.34
C LEU A 45 -5.92 9.12 -13.97
N SER A 46 -5.01 10.03 -14.27
CA SER A 46 -5.33 11.34 -14.89
C SER A 46 -5.90 11.17 -16.29
N VAL A 47 -5.26 10.36 -17.14
CA VAL A 47 -5.79 10.04 -18.47
C VAL A 47 -7.17 9.37 -18.34
N LYS A 48 -7.31 8.39 -17.44
CA LYS A 48 -8.58 7.74 -17.17
C LYS A 48 -9.68 8.72 -16.71
N TYR A 49 -9.32 9.74 -15.91
CA TYR A 49 -10.24 10.77 -15.47
C TYR A 49 -10.70 11.64 -16.65
N LEU A 50 -9.75 12.12 -17.46
CA LEU A 50 -10.01 12.98 -18.63
C LEU A 50 -10.82 12.25 -19.70
N GLU A 51 -10.51 10.99 -20.02
CA GLU A 51 -11.31 10.15 -20.93
C GLU A 51 -12.76 9.98 -20.46
N LYS A 52 -13.00 9.98 -19.14
CA LYS A 52 -14.35 9.88 -18.56
C LYS A 52 -15.10 11.20 -18.60
N SER A 53 -14.47 12.30 -18.20
CA SER A 53 -15.12 13.61 -18.14
C SER A 53 -15.38 14.22 -19.53
N LEU A 54 -14.49 14.00 -20.51
CA LEU A 54 -14.67 14.49 -21.89
C LEU A 54 -15.53 13.57 -22.77
N GLY A 55 -15.61 12.29 -22.40
CA GLY A 55 -16.18 11.23 -23.23
C GLY A 55 -15.27 10.84 -24.40
N LYS A 56 -15.71 9.84 -25.20
CA LYS A 56 -14.96 9.29 -26.34
C LYS A 56 -14.96 10.21 -27.58
N LYS A 57 -14.63 11.49 -27.43
CA LYS A 57 -14.55 12.43 -28.55
C LYS A 57 -13.24 12.26 -29.29
N ARG A 58 -13.31 12.10 -30.62
CA ARG A 58 -12.13 11.90 -31.49
C ARG A 58 -11.16 13.09 -31.52
N GLU A 59 -11.65 14.30 -31.23
CA GLU A 59 -10.85 15.53 -31.21
C GLU A 59 -9.67 15.51 -30.22
N PHE A 60 -9.73 14.64 -29.19
CA PHE A 60 -8.68 14.50 -28.17
C PHE A 60 -7.81 13.25 -28.32
N ALA A 61 -8.03 12.41 -29.36
CA ALA A 61 -7.30 11.15 -29.53
C ALA A 61 -5.77 11.35 -29.57
N GLY A 62 -5.30 12.28 -30.41
CA GLY A 62 -3.87 12.62 -30.52
C GLY A 62 -3.24 13.19 -29.24
N PHE A 63 -4.02 13.75 -28.31
CA PHE A 63 -3.51 14.14 -26.99
C PHE A 63 -3.26 12.90 -26.13
N PHE A 64 -4.20 11.96 -26.09
CA PHE A 64 -4.03 10.72 -25.34
C PHE A 64 -2.90 9.86 -25.91
N GLU A 65 -2.81 9.72 -27.23
CA GLU A 65 -1.69 9.06 -27.94
C GLU A 65 -0.31 9.66 -27.57
N ASP A 66 -0.22 10.99 -27.43
CA ASP A 66 1.02 11.66 -27.01
C ASP A 66 1.38 11.35 -25.54
N ILE A 67 0.41 11.36 -24.63
CA ILE A 67 0.62 10.98 -23.23
C ILE A 67 1.02 9.49 -23.11
N GLU A 68 0.38 8.59 -23.86
CA GLU A 68 0.74 7.17 -23.89
C GLU A 68 2.18 6.95 -24.36
N ARG A 69 2.60 7.64 -25.43
CA ARG A 69 3.98 7.61 -25.93
C ARG A 69 4.99 8.15 -24.92
N LEU A 70 4.67 9.23 -24.21
CA LEU A 70 5.54 9.81 -23.18
C LEU A 70 5.64 8.89 -21.96
N TYR A 71 4.53 8.28 -21.56
CA TYR A 71 4.49 7.28 -20.51
C TYR A 71 5.33 6.05 -20.89
N PHE A 72 5.18 5.51 -22.10
CA PHE A 72 6.01 4.41 -22.61
C PHE A 72 7.51 4.72 -22.48
N LYS A 73 7.93 5.91 -22.91
CA LYS A 73 9.31 6.42 -22.81
C LYS A 73 9.77 6.82 -21.40
N GLN A 74 8.93 6.67 -20.37
CA GLN A 74 9.15 7.12 -18.99
C GLN A 74 9.44 8.64 -18.86
N ASN A 75 9.02 9.46 -19.83
CA ASN A 75 9.11 10.92 -19.75
C ASN A 75 7.90 11.48 -18.97
N TYR A 76 7.83 11.08 -17.70
CA TYR A 76 6.68 11.36 -16.83
C TYR A 76 6.52 12.85 -16.54
N LYS A 77 7.62 13.59 -16.44
CA LYS A 77 7.59 15.04 -16.27
C LYS A 77 6.82 15.73 -17.41
N GLU A 78 7.19 15.47 -18.67
CA GLU A 78 6.53 16.08 -19.83
C GLU A 78 5.07 15.60 -19.96
N ALA A 79 4.78 14.33 -19.64
CA ALA A 79 3.42 13.81 -19.60
C ALA A 79 2.54 14.56 -18.58
N ILE A 80 3.04 14.75 -17.35
CA ILE A 80 2.34 15.49 -16.29
C ILE A 80 2.16 16.96 -16.68
N GLU A 81 3.20 17.61 -17.20
CA GLU A 81 3.13 19.00 -17.68
C GLU A 81 2.04 19.14 -18.76
N LYS A 82 2.02 18.27 -19.77
CA LYS A 82 0.99 18.26 -20.83
C LYS A 82 -0.42 17.98 -20.30
N ILE A 83 -0.58 17.08 -19.32
CA ILE A 83 -1.87 16.81 -18.66
C ILE A 83 -2.41 18.09 -18.01
N LEU A 84 -1.58 18.79 -17.23
CA LEU A 84 -1.98 20.01 -16.54
C LEU A 84 -2.26 21.17 -17.52
N ASP A 85 -1.43 21.32 -18.55
CA ASP A 85 -1.62 22.32 -19.61
C ASP A 85 -2.90 22.07 -20.41
N PHE A 86 -3.22 20.81 -20.69
CA PHE A 86 -4.46 20.40 -21.34
C PHE A 86 -5.68 20.67 -20.44
N CYS A 87 -5.60 20.40 -19.14
CA CYS A 87 -6.66 20.74 -18.19
C CYS A 87 -6.95 22.24 -18.17
N LYS A 88 -5.91 23.07 -18.15
CA LYS A 88 -6.02 24.54 -18.18
C LYS A 88 -6.62 25.06 -19.49
N LYS A 89 -6.25 24.48 -20.64
CA LYS A 89 -6.78 24.87 -21.96
C LYS A 89 -8.23 24.47 -22.17
N ASN A 90 -8.70 23.42 -21.48
CA ASN A 90 -10.04 22.84 -21.64
C ASN A 90 -10.92 23.00 -20.38
N GLU A 91 -10.63 23.99 -19.53
CA GLU A 91 -11.34 24.21 -18.26
C GLU A 91 -12.86 24.37 -18.43
N SER A 92 -13.33 24.93 -19.55
CA SER A 92 -14.76 25.05 -19.88
C SER A 92 -15.44 23.74 -20.28
N LEU A 93 -14.66 22.69 -20.58
CA LEU A 93 -15.15 21.34 -20.96
C LEU A 93 -14.98 20.33 -19.82
N LEU A 94 -14.20 20.67 -18.79
CA LEU A 94 -13.92 19.84 -17.63
C LEU A 94 -14.69 20.36 -16.40
N SER A 95 -14.94 19.51 -15.41
CA SER A 95 -15.45 20.03 -14.14
C SER A 95 -14.31 20.71 -13.36
N GLN A 96 -14.60 21.83 -12.71
CA GLN A 96 -13.64 22.53 -11.83
C GLN A 96 -12.98 21.58 -10.82
N LYS A 97 -13.73 20.58 -10.32
CA LYS A 97 -13.24 19.54 -9.41
C LYS A 97 -12.14 18.68 -10.03
N VAL A 98 -12.26 18.29 -11.31
CA VAL A 98 -11.23 17.52 -12.03
C VAL A 98 -9.94 18.34 -12.12
N VAL A 99 -10.04 19.57 -12.63
CA VAL A 99 -8.89 20.45 -12.87
C VAL A 99 -8.16 20.75 -11.55
N GLN A 100 -8.90 21.17 -10.51
CA GLN A 100 -8.34 21.44 -9.20
C GLN A 100 -7.65 20.21 -8.60
N ARG A 101 -8.28 19.03 -8.65
CA ARG A 101 -7.72 17.77 -8.11
C ARG A 101 -6.37 17.43 -8.73
N LEU A 102 -6.27 17.50 -10.06
CA LEU A 102 -5.03 17.15 -10.78
C LEU A 102 -3.91 18.14 -10.48
N VAL A 103 -4.21 19.44 -10.46
CA VAL A 103 -3.26 20.51 -10.12
C VAL A 103 -2.79 20.41 -8.67
N GLU A 104 -3.67 20.06 -7.72
CA GLU A 104 -3.31 19.90 -6.31
C GLU A 104 -2.42 18.67 -6.05
N VAL A 105 -2.60 17.59 -6.80
CA VAL A 105 -1.91 16.30 -6.55
C VAL A 105 -0.53 16.26 -7.22
N ALA A 106 -0.41 16.73 -8.47
CA ALA A 106 0.83 16.71 -9.23
C ALA A 106 2.11 17.16 -8.49
N PRO A 107 2.15 18.29 -7.75
CA PRO A 107 3.38 18.75 -7.09
C PRO A 107 3.80 17.93 -5.86
N ARG A 108 2.98 16.95 -5.43
CA ARG A 108 3.25 16.09 -4.27
C ARG A 108 3.85 14.73 -4.66
N LEU A 109 3.84 14.39 -5.94
CA LEU A 109 4.25 13.08 -6.46
C LEU A 109 5.76 12.86 -6.29
N LYS A 110 6.14 11.62 -5.97
CA LYS A 110 7.53 11.14 -5.99
C LYS A 110 7.53 9.66 -6.37
N SER A 111 8.20 9.31 -7.46
CA SER A 111 8.42 7.91 -7.80
C SER A 111 9.46 7.24 -6.88
N ASN A 112 9.28 5.94 -6.67
CA ASN A 112 10.23 5.05 -6.01
C ASN A 112 10.31 3.76 -6.86
N PRO A 113 11.50 3.31 -7.30
CA PRO A 113 11.65 2.09 -8.08
C PRO A 113 10.99 0.88 -7.42
N LYS A 114 11.02 0.82 -6.09
CA LYS A 114 10.41 -0.26 -5.31
C LYS A 114 8.89 -0.27 -5.36
N ASP A 115 8.22 0.85 -5.61
CA ASP A 115 6.75 0.97 -5.48
C ASP A 115 6.02 1.06 -6.84
N ASN A 116 6.74 1.23 -7.95
CA ASN A 116 6.18 1.44 -9.29
C ASN A 116 5.64 0.14 -9.96
N GLU A 117 4.65 -0.47 -9.32
CA GLU A 117 4.02 -1.74 -9.73
C GLU A 117 3.18 -1.57 -11.01
N SER A 118 2.59 -0.40 -11.22
CA SER A 118 1.76 -0.10 -12.40
C SER A 118 2.58 0.01 -13.68
N ARG A 119 3.75 0.68 -13.63
CA ARG A 119 4.71 0.65 -14.74
C ARG A 119 5.16 -0.78 -15.02
N ARG A 120 5.42 -1.57 -13.98
CA ARG A 120 5.92 -2.93 -14.16
C ARG A 120 4.89 -3.86 -14.80
N LEU A 121 3.62 -3.75 -14.44
CA LEU A 121 2.54 -4.44 -15.13
C LEU A 121 2.45 -3.99 -16.59
N TYR A 122 2.50 -2.67 -16.86
CA TYR A 122 2.48 -2.15 -18.23
C TYR A 122 3.62 -2.71 -19.09
N GLU A 123 4.85 -2.74 -18.58
CA GLU A 123 5.99 -3.32 -19.31
C GLU A 123 5.81 -4.82 -19.60
N THR A 124 5.20 -5.57 -18.68
CA THR A 124 4.89 -6.99 -18.87
C THR A 124 3.85 -7.18 -19.98
N LEU A 125 2.76 -6.42 -19.94
CA LEU A 125 1.71 -6.44 -20.97
C LEU A 125 2.24 -5.99 -22.35
N TYR A 126 3.14 -5.00 -22.35
CA TYR A 126 3.83 -4.55 -23.55
C TYR A 126 4.73 -5.65 -24.14
N ALA A 127 5.49 -6.35 -23.29
CA ALA A 127 6.31 -7.48 -23.71
C ALA A 127 5.48 -8.63 -24.28
N ASP A 128 4.31 -8.93 -23.69
CA ASP A 128 3.34 -9.89 -24.25
C ASP A 128 2.85 -9.47 -25.66
N HIS A 129 2.60 -8.18 -25.88
CA HIS A 129 2.21 -7.67 -27.19
C HIS A 129 3.38 -7.78 -28.19
N LEU A 130 4.60 -7.38 -27.80
CA LEU A 130 5.80 -7.49 -28.63
C LEU A 130 6.08 -8.95 -29.03
N GLU A 131 5.92 -9.91 -28.12
CA GLU A 131 6.00 -11.34 -28.44
C GLU A 131 4.91 -11.80 -29.43
N SER A 132 3.69 -11.27 -29.32
CA SER A 132 2.59 -11.55 -30.26
C SER A 132 2.89 -11.05 -31.67
N VAL A 133 3.59 -9.92 -31.80
CA VAL A 133 4.08 -9.39 -33.08
C VAL A 133 5.21 -10.26 -33.62
N ILE A 134 6.23 -10.56 -32.82
CA ILE A 134 7.35 -11.45 -33.24
C ILE A 134 6.82 -12.84 -33.65
N LYS A 135 5.80 -13.37 -32.98
CA LYS A 135 5.17 -14.66 -33.33
C LYS A 135 4.52 -14.69 -34.72
N GLN A 136 4.18 -13.52 -35.29
CA GLN A 136 3.65 -13.41 -36.65
C GLN A 136 4.76 -13.37 -37.70
N GLU A 137 6.01 -13.15 -37.31
CA GLU A 137 7.17 -13.27 -38.19
C GLU A 137 7.46 -14.75 -38.47
N SER A 138 7.48 -15.14 -39.75
CA SER A 138 7.60 -16.53 -40.18
C SER A 138 9.03 -17.07 -40.13
N ASP A 139 10.03 -16.22 -39.94
CA ASP A 139 11.44 -16.57 -39.99
C ASP A 139 12.10 -16.35 -38.63
N LEU A 140 12.36 -17.45 -37.93
CA LEU A 140 13.12 -17.48 -36.67
C LEU A 140 14.53 -18.05 -36.88
N SER A 141 14.96 -18.26 -38.13
CA SER A 141 16.27 -18.85 -38.44
C SER A 141 17.44 -17.99 -37.96
N VAL A 142 17.23 -16.66 -37.84
CA VAL A 142 18.15 -15.69 -37.23
C VAL A 142 18.68 -16.14 -35.86
N PHE A 143 17.88 -16.85 -35.06
CA PHE A 143 18.31 -17.32 -33.74
C PHE A 143 19.27 -18.51 -33.82
N ASN A 144 19.23 -19.30 -34.90
CA ASN A 144 20.26 -20.30 -35.18
C ASN A 144 21.58 -19.62 -35.61
N GLU A 145 21.52 -18.57 -36.44
CA GLU A 145 22.71 -17.79 -36.81
C GLU A 145 23.35 -17.07 -35.59
N LEU A 146 22.52 -16.50 -34.72
CA LEU A 146 22.96 -15.87 -33.47
C LEU A 146 23.62 -16.87 -32.52
N ARG A 147 23.14 -18.12 -32.48
CA ARG A 147 23.72 -19.21 -31.67
C ARG A 147 25.16 -19.51 -32.05
N ASP A 148 25.52 -19.43 -33.33
CA ASP A 148 26.91 -19.62 -33.78
C ASP A 148 27.83 -18.48 -33.32
N SER A 149 27.27 -17.27 -33.14
CA SER A 149 28.00 -16.12 -32.58
C SER A 149 28.12 -16.22 -31.05
N TYR A 150 27.04 -16.62 -30.37
CA TYR A 150 27.03 -16.92 -28.94
C TYR A 150 28.08 -17.99 -28.58
N ASN A 151 28.10 -19.10 -29.33
CA ASN A 151 29.03 -20.22 -29.11
C ASN A 151 30.49 -19.82 -29.36
N ALA A 152 30.75 -18.83 -30.22
CA ALA A 152 32.09 -18.30 -30.45
C ALA A 152 32.62 -17.44 -29.28
N VAL A 153 31.73 -16.70 -28.60
CA VAL A 153 32.11 -15.83 -27.47
C VAL A 153 32.51 -16.64 -26.22
N LYS A 154 31.82 -17.74 -25.93
CA LYS A 154 32.10 -18.60 -24.76
C LYS A 154 31.83 -20.09 -25.07
N PRO A 155 32.77 -20.78 -25.74
CA PRO A 155 32.61 -22.19 -26.12
C PRO A 155 32.34 -23.16 -24.95
N GLU A 156 32.79 -22.81 -23.74
CA GLU A 156 32.55 -23.57 -22.49
C GLU A 156 31.07 -23.68 -22.11
N TYR A 157 30.24 -22.72 -22.54
CA TYR A 157 28.79 -22.72 -22.32
C TYR A 157 28.02 -22.86 -23.65
N ALA A 158 28.63 -23.48 -24.66
CA ALA A 158 28.03 -23.63 -25.97
C ALA A 158 26.66 -24.30 -25.88
N VAL A 159 25.65 -23.68 -26.49
CA VAL A 159 24.28 -24.20 -26.54
C VAL A 159 24.22 -25.26 -27.64
N THR A 160 24.62 -26.48 -27.30
CA THR A 160 24.46 -27.66 -28.14
C THR A 160 23.06 -28.25 -27.92
N HIS A 161 22.07 -27.72 -28.65
CA HIS A 161 20.80 -28.42 -28.84
C HIS A 161 20.80 -29.08 -30.22
N GLU A 162 20.45 -30.37 -30.25
CA GLU A 162 20.38 -31.17 -31.48
C GLU A 162 19.30 -30.67 -32.45
N THR A 163 18.37 -29.86 -31.95
CA THR A 163 17.30 -29.23 -32.74
C THR A 163 17.66 -27.79 -33.16
N GLU A 164 17.36 -27.53 -34.43
CA GLU A 164 17.23 -26.20 -35.02
C GLU A 164 16.05 -25.45 -34.35
N ILE A 165 16.27 -24.19 -33.98
CA ILE A 165 15.25 -23.30 -33.38
C ILE A 165 14.16 -23.04 -34.44
N LYS A 166 12.93 -23.46 -34.16
CA LYS A 166 11.78 -23.37 -35.09
C LYS A 166 10.57 -22.64 -34.51
N THR A 167 10.53 -22.53 -33.18
CA THR A 167 9.43 -21.92 -32.45
C THR A 167 9.90 -20.72 -31.64
N LEU A 168 8.96 -19.81 -31.36
CA LEU A 168 9.24 -18.65 -30.51
C LEU A 168 9.69 -19.07 -29.11
N ASP A 169 9.16 -20.16 -28.57
CA ASP A 169 9.51 -20.62 -27.22
C ASP A 169 10.94 -21.20 -27.18
N GLU A 170 11.39 -21.92 -28.22
CA GLU A 170 12.82 -22.31 -28.35
C GLU A 170 13.74 -21.09 -28.48
N ALA A 171 13.34 -20.09 -29.30
CA ALA A 171 14.11 -18.86 -29.46
C ALA A 171 14.23 -18.07 -28.15
N LYS A 172 13.17 -18.05 -27.32
CA LYS A 172 13.19 -17.47 -25.97
C LYS A 172 14.11 -18.22 -25.02
N GLN A 173 14.04 -19.55 -24.99
CA GLN A 173 14.93 -20.34 -24.13
C GLN A 173 16.40 -20.09 -24.48
N PHE A 174 16.73 -19.98 -25.77
CA PHE A 174 18.05 -19.57 -26.21
C PHE A 174 18.40 -18.12 -25.80
N ILE A 175 17.52 -17.15 -26.01
CA ILE A 175 17.76 -15.76 -25.59
C ILE A 175 18.00 -15.65 -24.07
N LEU A 176 17.23 -16.37 -23.25
CA LEU A 176 17.41 -16.38 -21.80
C LEU A 176 18.70 -17.08 -21.35
N SER A 177 19.30 -17.95 -22.18
CA SER A 177 20.58 -18.62 -21.86
C SER A 177 21.76 -17.66 -21.81
N PHE A 178 21.64 -16.42 -22.30
CA PHE A 178 22.68 -15.38 -22.21
C PHE A 178 23.06 -15.00 -20.77
N VAL A 179 22.24 -15.37 -19.78
CA VAL A 179 22.62 -15.30 -18.36
C VAL A 179 23.88 -16.13 -18.04
N MET A 180 24.16 -17.19 -18.82
CA MET A 180 25.31 -18.09 -18.64
C MET A 180 26.65 -17.48 -19.09
N LEU A 181 26.63 -16.47 -19.96
CA LEU A 181 27.87 -15.79 -20.43
C LEU A 181 28.65 -15.13 -19.28
N ASN A 182 27.95 -14.83 -18.18
CA ASN A 182 28.47 -14.34 -16.89
C ASN A 182 29.27 -13.02 -16.95
N ASP A 183 29.67 -12.55 -15.76
CA ASP A 183 30.29 -11.24 -15.59
C ASP A 183 31.59 -11.07 -16.41
N ASN A 184 32.31 -12.15 -16.74
CA ASN A 184 33.54 -12.07 -17.54
C ASN A 184 33.31 -11.56 -18.98
N VAL A 185 32.10 -11.75 -19.53
CA VAL A 185 31.74 -11.25 -20.88
C VAL A 185 31.18 -9.82 -20.80
N GLU A 186 30.34 -9.49 -19.81
CA GLU A 186 29.79 -8.12 -19.69
C GLU A 186 30.81 -7.09 -19.19
N LEU A 187 31.71 -7.44 -18.25
CA LEU A 187 32.55 -6.47 -17.53
C LEU A 187 33.46 -5.62 -18.44
N PRO A 188 34.19 -6.15 -19.45
CA PRO A 188 35.08 -5.34 -20.28
C PRO A 188 34.36 -4.28 -21.13
N LEU A 189 33.15 -4.61 -21.61
CA LEU A 189 32.33 -3.68 -22.37
C LEU A 189 31.65 -2.66 -21.44
N LYS A 190 31.11 -3.13 -20.32
CA LYS A 190 30.46 -2.30 -19.30
C LYS A 190 31.41 -1.33 -18.59
N ALA A 191 32.70 -1.66 -18.48
CA ALA A 191 33.71 -0.76 -17.90
C ALA A 191 33.90 0.54 -18.70
N GLN A 192 33.41 0.61 -19.95
CA GLN A 192 33.39 1.82 -20.77
C GLN A 192 32.17 2.72 -20.49
N SER A 193 31.20 2.24 -19.69
CA SER A 193 30.01 3.01 -19.33
C SER A 193 30.29 4.03 -18.23
N GLU A 194 30.13 5.31 -18.57
CA GLU A 194 30.07 6.41 -17.59
C GLU A 194 28.79 6.36 -16.73
N ARG A 195 27.73 5.68 -17.19
CA ARG A 195 26.40 5.63 -16.55
C ARG A 195 26.21 4.44 -15.62
N TYR A 196 26.90 3.31 -15.86
CA TYR A 196 26.67 2.02 -15.20
C TYR A 196 27.88 1.35 -14.51
N PRO A 197 28.85 2.09 -13.93
CA PRO A 197 30.06 1.48 -13.38
C PRO A 197 29.81 0.58 -12.15
N LYS A 198 28.66 0.68 -11.46
CA LYS A 198 28.39 -0.04 -10.20
C LYS A 198 26.99 -0.66 -10.17
N LYS A 199 26.91 -1.98 -9.94
CA LYS A 199 25.65 -2.68 -9.68
C LYS A 199 25.10 -2.22 -8.31
N ASP A 200 23.86 -1.73 -8.25
CA ASP A 200 23.21 -1.28 -7.00
C ASP A 200 22.20 -2.29 -6.43
N ARG A 201 22.26 -3.54 -6.89
CA ARG A 201 21.38 -4.64 -6.48
C ARG A 201 22.22 -5.80 -5.97
N SER A 202 21.90 -6.33 -4.79
CA SER A 202 22.53 -7.57 -4.29
C SER A 202 21.54 -8.73 -4.27
N ARG A 203 22.08 -9.92 -4.58
CA ARG A 203 21.45 -11.24 -4.49
C ARG A 203 21.89 -12.03 -3.26
N GLU A 204 22.98 -11.61 -2.62
CA GLU A 204 23.59 -12.32 -1.51
C GLU A 204 22.58 -12.49 -0.37
N GLU A 205 22.54 -13.68 0.22
CA GLU A 205 21.74 -14.04 1.41
C GLU A 205 20.20 -14.11 1.26
N LEU A 206 19.60 -13.58 0.18
CA LEU A 206 18.14 -13.44 0.13
C LEU A 206 17.37 -14.70 -0.34
N GLY A 207 18.02 -15.60 -1.08
CA GLY A 207 17.41 -16.85 -1.61
C GLY A 207 16.27 -16.63 -2.62
N ASN A 208 15.46 -17.65 -2.88
CA ASN A 208 14.32 -17.56 -3.82
C ASN A 208 12.98 -17.33 -3.12
N THR A 209 11.96 -16.96 -3.89
CA THR A 209 10.56 -16.90 -3.48
C THR A 209 9.64 -17.27 -4.64
N PRO A 210 8.54 -18.01 -4.40
CA PRO A 210 7.53 -18.21 -5.44
C PRO A 210 6.81 -16.90 -5.75
N SER A 211 6.65 -16.56 -7.03
CA SER A 211 5.78 -15.48 -7.51
C SER A 211 4.88 -15.99 -8.62
N ALA A 212 3.58 -15.67 -8.53
CA ALA A 212 2.59 -15.89 -9.58
C ALA A 212 2.39 -14.64 -10.47
N ASN A 213 3.12 -13.56 -10.20
CA ASN A 213 3.05 -12.35 -11.00
C ASN A 213 4.09 -12.41 -12.14
N PRO A 214 3.66 -12.39 -13.43
CA PRO A 214 4.58 -12.27 -14.55
C PRO A 214 5.25 -10.90 -14.52
N GLY A 215 6.54 -10.82 -14.84
CA GLY A 215 7.36 -9.59 -14.81
C GLY A 215 7.55 -8.90 -13.45
N ILE A 216 6.66 -9.07 -12.47
CA ILE A 216 6.69 -8.38 -11.17
C ILE A 216 7.34 -9.29 -10.13
N MET A 217 8.56 -8.92 -9.72
CA MET A 217 9.42 -9.70 -8.82
C MET A 217 8.88 -9.86 -7.38
N LYS A 218 7.88 -9.06 -6.99
CA LYS A 218 7.26 -9.11 -5.67
C LYS A 218 6.16 -10.19 -5.63
N PRO A 219 6.29 -11.24 -4.80
CA PRO A 219 5.27 -12.30 -4.65
C PRO A 219 3.90 -11.78 -4.24
N ASN A 220 3.91 -10.81 -3.32
CA ASN A 220 2.71 -10.26 -2.70
C ASN A 220 2.22 -8.98 -3.38
N SER A 221 2.78 -8.61 -4.55
CA SER A 221 2.17 -7.54 -5.34
C SER A 221 0.78 -7.97 -5.77
N PRO A 222 -0.24 -7.13 -5.55
CA PRO A 222 -1.60 -7.45 -5.89
C PRO A 222 -1.76 -7.40 -7.41
N ASN A 223 -2.54 -8.32 -7.96
CA ASN A 223 -2.77 -8.43 -9.41
C ASN A 223 -4.20 -8.92 -9.70
N PHE A 224 -4.61 -8.88 -10.96
CA PHE A 224 -5.88 -9.45 -11.39
C PHE A 224 -5.73 -10.95 -11.69
N PRO A 225 -6.74 -11.80 -11.40
CA PRO A 225 -6.62 -13.26 -11.55
C PRO A 225 -6.29 -13.74 -12.97
N ASP A 226 -6.70 -12.99 -13.99
CA ASP A 226 -6.44 -13.22 -15.41
C ASP A 226 -5.01 -12.83 -15.84
N ASN A 227 -4.31 -12.03 -15.04
CA ASN A 227 -2.90 -11.68 -15.23
C ASN A 227 -1.94 -12.54 -14.39
N LEU A 228 -2.43 -13.53 -13.64
CA LEU A 228 -1.60 -14.44 -12.86
C LEU A 228 -1.15 -15.64 -13.70
N VAL A 229 0.12 -16.02 -13.54
CA VAL A 229 0.72 -17.22 -14.16
C VAL A 229 0.98 -18.30 -13.10
N PRO A 230 1.22 -19.56 -13.48
CA PRO A 230 1.69 -20.58 -12.54
C PRO A 230 2.90 -20.07 -11.74
N ALA A 231 2.87 -20.27 -10.43
CA ALA A 231 3.90 -19.73 -9.55
C ALA A 231 5.27 -20.34 -9.87
N ARG A 232 6.27 -19.47 -10.01
CA ARG A 232 7.67 -19.84 -10.28
C ARG A 232 8.59 -19.22 -9.24
N ASP A 233 9.69 -19.90 -8.92
CA ASP A 233 10.69 -19.34 -8.02
C ASP A 233 11.46 -18.22 -8.71
N VAL A 234 11.39 -17.02 -8.14
CA VAL A 234 12.16 -15.86 -8.55
C VAL A 234 13.21 -15.52 -7.49
N PRO A 235 14.42 -15.09 -7.87
CA PRO A 235 15.42 -14.64 -6.90
C PRO A 235 14.91 -13.45 -6.08
N LYS A 236 15.05 -13.51 -4.75
CA LYS A 236 14.85 -12.32 -3.90
C LYS A 236 16.06 -11.41 -4.06
N ILE A 237 15.81 -10.13 -4.32
CA ILE A 237 16.86 -9.15 -4.63
C ILE A 237 16.50 -7.84 -3.93
N ALA A 238 17.52 -7.12 -3.45
CA ALA A 238 17.34 -5.83 -2.79
C ALA A 238 18.19 -4.74 -3.45
N ILE A 239 17.66 -3.51 -3.47
CA ILE A 239 18.46 -2.31 -3.79
C ILE A 239 19.38 -2.01 -2.61
N ASN A 240 20.68 -1.93 -2.87
CA ASN A 240 21.69 -1.49 -1.94
C ASN A 240 21.78 0.04 -1.93
N GLU A 241 20.98 0.66 -1.06
CA GLU A 241 20.87 2.12 -0.88
C GLU A 241 22.21 2.83 -0.55
N LYS A 242 23.26 2.06 -0.16
CA LYS A 242 24.61 2.58 0.12
C LYS A 242 25.40 2.89 -1.15
N VAL A 243 25.00 2.41 -2.32
CA VAL A 243 25.73 2.64 -3.58
C VAL A 243 25.48 4.08 -4.05
N VAL A 244 26.46 4.95 -3.81
CA VAL A 244 26.47 6.33 -4.29
C VAL A 244 26.48 6.32 -5.83
N GLY A 245 25.51 7.00 -6.44
CA GLY A 245 25.31 7.00 -7.89
C GLY A 245 24.64 5.74 -8.46
N GLY A 246 24.12 4.84 -7.61
CA GLY A 246 23.38 3.65 -8.05
C GLY A 246 22.19 4.00 -8.95
N TYR A 247 22.01 3.21 -10.01
CA TYR A 247 21.03 3.48 -11.07
C TYR A 247 19.60 3.65 -10.56
N SER A 248 19.17 2.82 -9.61
CA SER A 248 17.82 2.89 -9.04
C SER A 248 17.60 4.22 -8.29
N LYS A 249 18.67 4.84 -7.76
CA LYS A 249 18.63 6.15 -7.10
C LYS A 249 18.64 7.32 -8.10
N THR A 250 19.22 7.15 -9.28
CA THR A 250 19.29 8.19 -10.32
C THR A 250 18.12 8.15 -11.32
N LYS A 251 17.47 6.99 -11.47
CA LYS A 251 16.24 6.79 -12.26
C LYS A 251 15.06 6.33 -11.38
N PRO A 252 14.51 7.20 -10.51
CA PRO A 252 13.46 6.81 -9.55
C PRO A 252 12.12 6.40 -10.19
N THR A 253 11.89 6.76 -11.44
CA THR A 253 10.71 6.38 -12.24
C THR A 253 10.81 4.98 -12.83
N THR A 254 12.00 4.40 -12.93
CA THR A 254 12.22 3.08 -13.53
C THR A 254 11.93 1.99 -12.49
N PRO A 255 11.09 0.98 -12.81
CA PRO A 255 10.66 0.00 -11.83
C PRO A 255 11.80 -0.94 -11.42
N PHE A 256 11.77 -1.40 -10.17
CA PHE A 256 12.74 -2.36 -9.66
C PHE A 256 12.56 -3.75 -10.28
N VAL A 257 13.66 -4.34 -10.75
CA VAL A 257 13.73 -5.65 -11.43
C VAL A 257 14.96 -6.46 -11.02
N ALA A 258 14.99 -7.74 -11.36
CA ALA A 258 15.94 -8.72 -10.83
C ALA A 258 17.40 -8.54 -11.28
N SER A 259 17.67 -7.74 -12.30
CA SER A 259 19.03 -7.42 -12.72
C SER A 259 19.07 -6.02 -13.30
N LEU A 260 20.10 -5.25 -12.94
CA LEU A 260 20.56 -4.20 -13.86
C LEU A 260 21.01 -4.90 -15.15
N SER A 261 20.86 -4.24 -16.31
CA SER A 261 21.00 -4.85 -17.65
C SER A 261 22.42 -5.24 -18.08
N GLY A 262 23.22 -5.80 -17.17
CA GLY A 262 24.51 -6.42 -17.41
C GLY A 262 24.48 -7.43 -18.57
N THR A 263 23.51 -8.34 -18.58
CA THR A 263 23.33 -9.32 -19.68
C THR A 263 23.01 -8.66 -21.02
N THR A 264 22.55 -7.40 -21.06
CA THR A 264 22.41 -6.64 -22.33
C THR A 264 23.78 -6.23 -22.88
N TYR A 265 24.80 -6.01 -22.04
CA TYR A 265 26.18 -5.92 -22.52
C TYR A 265 26.68 -7.28 -23.06
N SER A 266 26.29 -8.40 -22.44
CA SER A 266 26.59 -9.73 -22.99
C SER A 266 25.94 -9.96 -24.36
N LEU A 267 24.68 -9.52 -24.54
CA LEU A 267 24.04 -9.47 -25.86
C LEU A 267 24.86 -8.62 -26.83
N MET A 268 25.32 -7.43 -26.43
CA MET A 268 26.09 -6.54 -27.30
C MET A 268 27.44 -7.12 -27.75
N VAL A 269 28.13 -7.89 -26.90
CA VAL A 269 29.35 -8.61 -27.30
C VAL A 269 29.05 -9.64 -28.39
N VAL A 270 27.98 -10.43 -28.23
CA VAL A 270 27.55 -11.43 -29.22
C VAL A 270 27.04 -10.77 -30.51
N LEU A 271 26.26 -9.69 -30.40
CA LEU A 271 25.77 -8.93 -31.55
C LEU A 271 26.91 -8.32 -32.37
N LYS A 272 28.01 -7.90 -31.75
CA LYS A 272 29.17 -7.36 -32.47
C LYS A 272 29.85 -8.43 -33.35
N ASP A 273 30.01 -9.65 -32.83
CA ASP A 273 30.52 -10.79 -33.60
C ASP A 273 29.53 -11.22 -34.70
N TYR A 274 28.23 -11.25 -34.39
CA TYR A 274 27.17 -11.51 -35.37
C TYR A 274 27.17 -10.49 -36.52
N ILE A 275 27.22 -9.19 -36.20
CA ILE A 275 27.21 -8.12 -37.21
C ILE A 275 28.43 -8.21 -38.13
N GLU A 276 29.63 -8.45 -37.60
CA GLU A 276 30.84 -8.59 -38.41
C GLU A 276 30.80 -9.83 -39.33
N LYS A 277 30.28 -10.97 -38.84
CA LYS A 277 30.07 -12.19 -39.64
C LYS A 277 29.04 -11.99 -40.76
N HIS A 278 28.00 -11.21 -40.51
CA HIS A 278 26.86 -11.02 -41.41
C HIS A 278 26.85 -9.68 -42.16
N LYS A 279 27.93 -8.89 -42.14
CA LYS A 279 28.00 -7.52 -42.70
C LYS A 279 27.70 -7.36 -44.20
N THR A 280 27.59 -8.46 -44.95
CA THR A 280 27.18 -8.47 -46.37
C THR A 280 25.71 -8.84 -46.56
N ASP A 281 25.01 -9.22 -45.50
CA ASP A 281 23.58 -9.50 -45.48
C ASP A 281 22.79 -8.19 -45.60
N LYS A 282 21.85 -8.15 -46.55
CA LYS A 282 21.02 -6.97 -46.83
C LYS A 282 19.90 -6.80 -45.81
N ASP A 283 19.52 -7.88 -45.13
CA ASP A 283 18.46 -7.91 -44.13
C ASP A 283 19.01 -7.80 -42.69
N ILE A 284 20.30 -7.50 -42.53
CA ILE A 284 20.98 -7.42 -41.21
C ILE A 284 20.30 -6.46 -40.23
N GLU A 285 19.81 -5.31 -40.68
CA GLU A 285 19.06 -4.36 -39.83
C GLU A 285 17.77 -5.01 -39.30
N LYS A 286 17.04 -5.74 -40.14
CA LYS A 286 15.82 -6.45 -39.74
C LYS A 286 16.15 -7.56 -38.75
N LYS A 287 17.16 -8.38 -39.03
CA LYS A 287 17.60 -9.49 -38.17
C LYS A 287 18.07 -9.02 -36.79
N VAL A 288 18.89 -7.96 -36.74
CA VAL A 288 19.36 -7.37 -35.47
C VAL A 288 18.20 -6.77 -34.66
N ASN A 289 17.24 -6.10 -35.30
CA ASN A 289 16.03 -5.64 -34.62
C ASN A 289 15.17 -6.81 -34.11
N GLN A 290 15.04 -7.91 -34.86
CA GLN A 290 14.30 -9.10 -34.42
C GLN A 290 14.94 -9.73 -33.16
N ILE A 291 16.28 -9.82 -33.12
CA ILE A 291 17.03 -10.27 -31.95
C ILE A 291 16.79 -9.36 -30.74
N ILE A 292 16.94 -8.05 -30.92
CA ILE A 292 16.77 -7.05 -29.84
C ILE A 292 15.32 -7.01 -29.35
N ASN A 293 14.33 -7.20 -30.23
CA ASN A 293 12.93 -7.22 -29.85
C ASN A 293 12.58 -8.45 -29.02
N LEU A 294 13.08 -9.63 -29.38
CA LEU A 294 12.91 -10.83 -28.56
C LEU A 294 13.69 -10.74 -27.24
N TRP A 295 14.86 -10.11 -27.23
CA TRP A 295 15.60 -9.82 -26.01
C TRP A 295 14.81 -8.95 -25.03
N ILE A 296 14.34 -7.79 -25.52
CA ILE A 296 13.52 -6.84 -24.78
C ILE A 296 12.29 -7.55 -24.21
N SER A 297 11.53 -8.24 -25.04
CA SER A 297 10.29 -8.88 -24.59
C SER A 297 10.55 -9.97 -23.55
N SER A 298 11.50 -10.88 -23.81
CA SER A 298 11.78 -12.03 -22.93
C SER A 298 12.27 -11.58 -21.56
N TYR A 299 13.31 -10.73 -21.50
CA TYR A 299 13.87 -10.31 -20.22
C TYR A 299 12.95 -9.38 -19.41
N ILE A 300 12.07 -8.62 -20.07
CA ILE A 300 11.03 -7.84 -19.39
C ILE A 300 9.97 -8.76 -18.81
N LYS A 301 9.35 -9.61 -19.63
CA LYS A 301 8.31 -10.55 -19.20
C LYS A 301 8.76 -11.47 -18.07
N GLU A 302 10.03 -11.89 -18.11
CA GLU A 302 10.64 -12.75 -17.09
C GLU A 302 11.07 -12.04 -15.81
N GLY A 303 10.86 -10.72 -15.65
CA GLY A 303 11.17 -10.02 -14.40
C GLY A 303 12.62 -9.57 -14.25
N TYR A 304 13.47 -9.84 -15.25
CA TYR A 304 14.90 -9.59 -15.17
C TYR A 304 15.29 -8.15 -15.47
N HIS A 305 14.68 -7.51 -16.48
CA HIS A 305 14.98 -6.13 -16.88
C HIS A 305 13.72 -5.26 -16.97
N SER A 306 13.86 -3.95 -16.80
CA SER A 306 12.89 -2.95 -17.24
C SER A 306 13.21 -2.48 -18.65
N TYR A 307 12.22 -1.89 -19.33
CA TYR A 307 12.42 -1.37 -20.69
C TYR A 307 13.49 -0.27 -20.74
N SER A 308 13.41 0.69 -19.81
CA SER A 308 14.34 1.82 -19.80
C SER A 308 15.77 1.45 -19.44
N GLU A 309 16.02 0.40 -18.65
CA GLU A 309 17.39 -0.09 -18.43
C GLU A 309 18.02 -0.66 -19.70
N VAL A 310 17.26 -1.46 -20.47
CA VAL A 310 17.76 -2.03 -21.72
C VAL A 310 18.01 -0.92 -22.75
N VAL A 311 17.09 0.04 -22.87
CA VAL A 311 17.24 1.17 -23.81
C VAL A 311 18.35 2.14 -23.37
N ASP A 312 18.50 2.45 -22.08
CA ASP A 312 19.60 3.30 -21.60
C ASP A 312 20.98 2.68 -21.92
N VAL A 313 21.11 1.34 -21.89
CA VAL A 313 22.33 0.60 -22.32
C VAL A 313 22.49 0.62 -23.85
N LEU A 314 21.43 0.29 -24.60
CA LEU A 314 21.49 0.30 -26.06
C LEU A 314 21.78 1.70 -26.64
N THR A 315 21.45 2.77 -25.92
CA THR A 315 21.69 4.17 -26.31
C THR A 315 22.98 4.77 -25.74
N GLU A 316 23.89 3.97 -25.18
CA GLU A 316 25.23 4.46 -24.83
C GLU A 316 26.08 4.72 -26.09
N PRO A 317 26.90 5.79 -26.16
CA PRO A 317 27.59 6.17 -27.39
C PRO A 317 28.47 5.08 -28.02
N PHE A 318 29.20 4.30 -27.22
CA PHE A 318 30.06 3.20 -27.71
C PHE A 318 29.27 1.94 -28.07
N ILE A 319 28.01 1.82 -27.63
CA ILE A 319 27.09 0.78 -28.07
C ILE A 319 26.44 1.19 -29.39
N GLN A 320 25.96 2.44 -29.49
CA GLN A 320 25.43 3.02 -30.73
C GLN A 320 26.44 2.98 -31.88
N SER A 321 27.73 3.26 -31.63
CA SER A 321 28.74 3.24 -32.70
C SER A 321 28.84 1.88 -33.41
N THR A 322 28.57 0.76 -32.71
CA THR A 322 28.55 -0.58 -33.32
C THR A 322 27.42 -0.73 -34.36
N PHE A 323 26.30 -0.06 -34.15
CA PHE A 323 25.17 -0.03 -35.09
C PHE A 323 25.37 1.02 -36.18
N ASP A 324 25.90 2.20 -35.84
CA ASP A 324 26.21 3.27 -36.79
C ASP A 324 27.27 2.83 -37.83
N GLU A 325 28.34 2.16 -37.38
CA GLU A 325 29.38 1.57 -38.24
C GLU A 325 28.82 0.54 -39.24
N ALA A 326 27.76 -0.17 -38.85
CA ALA A 326 27.04 -1.14 -39.68
C ALA A 326 25.86 -0.53 -40.47
N ASN A 327 25.57 0.77 -40.30
CA ASN A 327 24.37 1.46 -40.82
C ASN A 327 23.06 0.73 -40.45
N ILE A 328 22.94 0.31 -39.19
CA ILE A 328 21.77 -0.38 -38.62
C ILE A 328 20.99 0.61 -37.74
N LYS A 329 19.71 0.80 -38.02
CA LYS A 329 18.80 1.60 -37.18
C LYS A 329 18.00 0.71 -36.25
N LEU A 330 18.18 0.90 -34.95
CA LEU A 330 17.38 0.22 -33.95
C LEU A 330 15.98 0.84 -33.81
N ASN A 331 14.96 -0.02 -33.77
CA ASN A 331 13.58 0.35 -33.43
C ASN A 331 13.28 0.23 -31.92
N TYR A 332 14.21 -0.33 -31.13
CA TYR A 332 14.11 -0.52 -29.68
C TYR A 332 12.84 -1.25 -29.22
N GLY A 333 12.27 -2.13 -30.05
CA GLY A 333 11.02 -2.83 -29.73
C GLY A 333 9.80 -1.91 -29.63
N VAL A 334 9.84 -0.71 -30.22
CA VAL A 334 8.71 0.23 -30.27
C VAL A 334 7.59 -0.32 -31.16
N LEU A 335 6.36 -0.31 -30.64
CA LEU A 335 5.13 -0.67 -31.33
C LEU A 335 4.26 0.58 -31.56
N ASP A 336 3.54 0.63 -32.67
CA ASP A 336 2.67 1.77 -33.03
C ASP A 336 1.35 1.78 -32.24
N GLU A 337 0.79 0.63 -31.88
CA GLU A 337 -0.47 0.50 -31.14
C GLU A 337 -0.27 -0.11 -29.74
N THR A 338 -0.43 0.69 -28.67
CA THR A 338 -0.23 0.23 -27.27
C THR A 338 -1.40 0.55 -26.32
N HIS A 339 -2.52 1.00 -26.91
CA HIS A 339 -3.70 1.48 -26.19
C HIS A 339 -4.35 0.44 -25.27
N ALA A 340 -4.26 -0.84 -25.62
CA ALA A 340 -4.84 -1.93 -24.84
C ALA A 340 -4.04 -2.16 -23.54
N GLU A 341 -2.72 -2.15 -23.64
CA GLU A 341 -1.76 -2.34 -22.55
C GLU A 341 -1.85 -1.16 -21.58
N PHE A 342 -1.89 0.07 -22.11
CA PHE A 342 -2.05 1.28 -21.32
C PHE A 342 -3.38 1.29 -20.55
N ARG A 343 -4.51 0.97 -21.20
CA ARG A 343 -5.82 0.89 -20.53
C ARG A 343 -5.90 -0.20 -19.47
N LYS A 344 -5.32 -1.38 -19.71
CA LYS A 344 -5.19 -2.42 -18.67
C LYS A 344 -4.41 -1.93 -17.46
N ALA A 345 -3.32 -1.18 -17.66
CA ALA A 345 -2.57 -0.54 -16.57
C ALA A 345 -3.41 0.53 -15.83
N GLN A 346 -4.21 1.33 -16.53
CA GLN A 346 -5.16 2.25 -15.88
C GLN A 346 -6.20 1.51 -15.03
N ASP A 347 -6.77 0.41 -15.53
CA ASP A 347 -7.75 -0.40 -14.80
C ASP A 347 -7.11 -1.05 -13.57
N TYR A 348 -5.85 -1.48 -13.67
CA TYR A 348 -5.05 -1.99 -12.56
C TYR A 348 -4.90 -0.96 -11.43
N VAL A 349 -4.38 0.23 -11.73
CA VAL A 349 -4.19 1.29 -10.71
C VAL A 349 -5.52 1.68 -10.08
N PHE A 350 -6.56 1.88 -10.89
CA PHE A 350 -7.90 2.21 -10.43
C PHE A 350 -8.47 1.12 -9.50
N GLY A 351 -8.35 -0.15 -9.88
CA GLY A 351 -8.77 -1.28 -9.06
C GLY A 351 -7.94 -1.43 -7.78
N MET A 352 -6.67 -1.05 -7.79
CA MET A 352 -5.80 -1.11 -6.61
C MET A 352 -6.07 -0.01 -5.61
N THR A 353 -6.13 1.23 -6.08
CA THR A 353 -6.41 2.41 -5.26
C THR A 353 -7.80 2.34 -4.61
N ILE A 354 -8.83 1.87 -5.33
CA ILE A 354 -10.16 1.63 -4.73
C ILE A 354 -10.10 0.54 -3.65
N ARG A 355 -9.46 -0.61 -3.92
CA ARG A 355 -9.33 -1.69 -2.92
C ARG A 355 -8.61 -1.19 -1.67
N SER A 356 -7.57 -0.37 -1.84
CA SER A 356 -6.86 0.29 -0.73
C SER A 356 -7.79 1.25 0.03
N ALA A 357 -8.49 2.15 -0.65
CA ALA A 357 -9.41 3.11 -0.03
C ALA A 357 -10.54 2.41 0.74
N MET A 358 -11.17 1.40 0.14
CA MET A 358 -12.19 0.57 0.80
C MET A 358 -11.62 -0.16 2.03
N HIS A 359 -10.39 -0.66 1.97
CA HIS A 359 -9.75 -1.32 3.10
C HIS A 359 -9.49 -0.34 4.25
N HIS A 360 -9.01 0.87 3.97
CA HIS A 360 -8.85 1.92 4.98
C HIS A 360 -10.20 2.33 5.60
N GLU A 361 -11.23 2.53 4.78
CA GLU A 361 -12.58 2.84 5.26
C GLU A 361 -13.13 1.73 6.17
N LEU A 362 -12.93 0.46 5.81
CA LEU A 362 -13.32 -0.68 6.64
C LEU A 362 -12.52 -0.78 7.94
N LEU A 363 -11.21 -0.52 7.92
CA LEU A 363 -10.37 -0.48 9.12
C LEU A 363 -10.78 0.65 10.07
N ASP A 364 -11.09 1.83 9.55
CA ASP A 364 -11.50 2.97 10.38
C ASP A 364 -12.91 2.77 10.95
N ARG A 365 -13.84 2.20 10.17
CA ARG A 365 -15.13 1.70 10.69
C ARG A 365 -14.94 0.65 11.79
N PHE A 366 -13.94 -0.23 11.67
CA PHE A 366 -13.64 -1.24 12.69
C PHE A 366 -13.07 -0.62 13.99
N LYS A 367 -12.05 0.26 13.88
CA LYS A 367 -11.50 1.01 15.03
C LYS A 367 -12.57 1.84 15.74
N ASN A 368 -13.44 2.51 14.98
CA ASN A 368 -14.55 3.29 15.52
C ASN A 368 -15.57 2.40 16.26
N LYS A 369 -15.82 1.17 15.75
CA LYS A 369 -16.64 0.18 16.45
C LYS A 369 -16.00 -0.29 17.77
N GLU A 370 -14.69 -0.55 17.79
CA GLU A 370 -13.99 -0.92 19.03
C GLU A 370 -14.02 0.21 20.07
N LYS A 371 -13.74 1.44 19.64
CA LYS A 371 -13.84 2.64 20.49
C LYS A 371 -15.25 2.79 21.08
N LEU A 372 -16.28 2.65 20.24
CA LEU A 372 -17.67 2.71 20.66
C LEU A 372 -18.02 1.58 21.66
N GLN A 373 -17.49 0.37 21.48
CA GLN A 373 -17.67 -0.73 22.44
C GLN A 373 -17.06 -0.43 23.81
N VAL A 374 -15.91 0.27 23.86
CA VAL A 374 -15.31 0.75 25.12
C VAL A 374 -16.18 1.84 25.76
N GLU A 375 -16.65 2.81 24.98
CA GLU A 375 -17.54 3.88 25.48
C GLU A 375 -18.89 3.33 25.99
N VAL A 376 -19.45 2.32 25.32
CA VAL A 376 -20.66 1.58 25.76
C VAL A 376 -20.41 0.84 27.09
N LYS A 377 -19.31 0.09 27.24
CA LYS A 377 -18.99 -0.60 28.51
C LYS A 377 -18.77 0.37 29.67
N ASN A 378 -18.16 1.52 29.39
CA ASN A 378 -18.00 2.59 30.39
C ASN A 378 -19.37 3.15 30.80
N PHE A 379 -20.28 3.37 29.85
CA PHE A 379 -21.65 3.80 30.13
C PHE A 379 -22.43 2.75 30.95
N GLU A 380 -22.40 1.47 30.57
CA GLU A 380 -23.01 0.36 31.34
C GLU A 380 -22.50 0.32 32.79
N THR A 381 -21.19 0.52 32.98
CA THR A 381 -20.57 0.56 34.31
C THR A 381 -21.08 1.74 35.15
N VAL A 382 -21.33 2.90 34.53
CA VAL A 382 -21.89 4.09 35.21
C VAL A 382 -23.39 3.91 35.49
N LEU A 383 -24.16 3.34 34.55
CA LEU A 383 -25.60 3.09 34.70
C LEU A 383 -25.89 2.03 35.77
N ASN A 384 -25.07 0.97 35.85
CA ASN A 384 -25.19 -0.03 36.91
C ASN A 384 -24.90 0.57 38.31
N LYS A 385 -23.93 1.49 38.42
CA LYS A 385 -23.68 2.24 39.66
C LYS A 385 -24.82 3.20 40.02
N LEU A 386 -25.45 3.83 39.01
CA LEU A 386 -26.66 4.65 39.21
C LEU A 386 -27.79 3.82 39.80
N ASN A 387 -28.08 2.66 39.20
CA ASN A 387 -29.12 1.76 39.67
C ASN A 387 -28.87 1.30 41.12
N GLN A 388 -27.65 0.83 41.44
CA GLN A 388 -27.28 0.42 42.81
C GLN A 388 -27.44 1.56 43.85
N ASN A 389 -27.15 2.81 43.47
CA ASN A 389 -27.34 3.97 44.35
C ASN A 389 -28.82 4.40 44.48
N VAL A 390 -29.64 4.15 43.47
CA VAL A 390 -31.08 4.49 43.47
C VAL A 390 -31.93 3.42 44.18
N GLU A 391 -31.52 2.15 44.18
CA GLU A 391 -32.15 1.13 45.03
C GLU A 391 -32.13 1.49 46.52
N ASN A 392 -31.15 2.30 46.94
CA ASN A 392 -31.02 2.82 48.30
C ASN A 392 -31.87 4.08 48.58
N THR A 393 -32.43 4.76 47.56
CA THR A 393 -33.15 6.05 47.72
C THR A 393 -34.58 6.07 47.16
N GLY A 394 -34.99 5.06 46.39
CA GLY A 394 -36.38 4.69 46.10
C GLY A 394 -37.14 5.56 45.09
N ARG A 395 -36.74 6.81 44.84
CA ARG A 395 -37.35 7.69 43.82
C ARG A 395 -36.67 7.50 42.46
N HIS A 396 -37.42 7.57 41.36
CA HIS A 396 -36.97 7.29 39.97
C HIS A 396 -36.54 5.84 39.64
N ARG A 397 -36.71 4.88 40.57
CA ARG A 397 -36.28 3.47 40.41
C ARG A 397 -36.83 2.81 39.15
N GLU A 398 -38.13 2.94 38.89
CA GLU A 398 -38.80 2.28 37.78
C GLU A 398 -38.38 2.86 36.42
N THR A 399 -38.25 4.18 36.33
CA THR A 399 -37.86 4.88 35.10
C THR A 399 -36.40 4.62 34.73
N LEU A 400 -35.52 4.48 35.72
CA LEU A 400 -34.12 4.08 35.51
C LEU A 400 -33.96 2.60 35.15
N HIS A 401 -34.78 1.72 35.73
CA HIS A 401 -34.83 0.32 35.29
C HIS A 401 -35.26 0.21 33.82
N LYS A 402 -36.33 0.90 33.43
CA LYS A 402 -36.79 0.98 32.04
C LYS A 402 -35.73 1.57 31.11
N LEU A 403 -35.02 2.63 31.52
CA LEU A 403 -33.92 3.20 30.72
C LEU A 403 -32.79 2.18 30.50
N ASN A 404 -32.47 1.38 31.50
CA ASN A 404 -31.49 0.30 31.39
C ASN A 404 -31.98 -0.85 30.48
N GLU A 405 -33.24 -1.27 30.58
CA GLU A 405 -33.83 -2.27 29.68
C GLU A 405 -33.85 -1.79 28.22
N VAL A 406 -34.31 -0.55 28.00
CA VAL A 406 -34.35 0.11 26.69
C VAL A 406 -32.95 0.22 26.09
N PHE A 407 -31.93 0.52 26.90
CA PHE A 407 -30.52 0.50 26.50
C PHE A 407 -30.02 -0.91 26.18
N GLN A 408 -30.29 -1.91 27.01
CA GLN A 408 -29.83 -3.29 26.82
C GLN A 408 -30.46 -3.98 25.60
N ASP A 409 -31.73 -3.71 25.32
CA ASP A 409 -32.38 -4.22 24.10
C ASP A 409 -31.83 -3.57 22.82
N TRP A 410 -31.42 -2.30 22.88
CA TRP A 410 -30.74 -1.64 21.77
C TRP A 410 -29.26 -2.04 21.62
N SER A 411 -28.55 -2.26 22.73
CA SER A 411 -27.15 -2.73 22.70
C SER A 411 -27.07 -4.15 22.12
N ALA A 412 -28.02 -5.02 22.49
CA ALA A 412 -28.21 -6.36 21.95
C ALA A 412 -28.85 -6.42 20.55
N GLY A 413 -29.25 -5.28 19.97
CA GLY A 413 -29.81 -5.20 18.61
C GLY A 413 -31.25 -5.73 18.45
N LYS A 414 -31.99 -5.90 19.56
CA LYS A 414 -33.40 -6.31 19.57
C LYS A 414 -34.35 -5.15 19.26
N LYS A 415 -33.91 -3.90 19.45
CA LYS A 415 -34.71 -2.68 19.28
C LYS A 415 -34.14 -1.78 18.17
N SER A 416 -35.01 -1.21 17.35
CA SER A 416 -34.64 -0.32 16.24
C SER A 416 -34.19 1.07 16.73
N TYR A 417 -33.51 1.84 15.86
CA TYR A 417 -33.03 3.19 16.17
C TYR A 417 -34.16 4.13 16.61
N ASP A 418 -35.25 4.20 15.83
CA ASP A 418 -36.34 5.14 16.09
C ASP A 418 -37.11 4.79 17.37
N ALA A 419 -37.30 3.49 17.64
CA ALA A 419 -37.90 3.01 18.88
C ALA A 419 -37.03 3.36 20.09
N PHE A 420 -35.74 3.03 20.05
CA PHE A 420 -34.80 3.34 21.15
C PHE A 420 -34.73 4.85 21.45
N LYS A 421 -34.65 5.68 20.40
CA LYS A 421 -34.60 7.15 20.53
C LYS A 421 -35.91 7.71 21.10
N SER A 422 -37.05 7.26 20.60
CA SER A 422 -38.37 7.71 21.07
C SER A 422 -38.59 7.35 22.54
N GLU A 423 -38.33 6.08 22.91
CA GLU A 423 -38.50 5.60 24.28
C GLU A 423 -37.53 6.25 25.26
N SER A 424 -36.25 6.43 24.88
CA SER A 424 -35.27 7.12 25.74
C SER A 424 -35.67 8.57 25.99
N ASN A 425 -36.09 9.30 24.95
CA ASN A 425 -36.53 10.68 25.07
C ASN A 425 -37.78 10.81 25.95
N GLN A 426 -38.73 9.89 25.83
CA GLN A 426 -39.92 9.86 26.68
C GLN A 426 -39.54 9.64 28.16
N LEU A 427 -38.69 8.65 28.46
CA LEU A 427 -38.22 8.37 29.81
C LEU A 427 -37.45 9.56 30.44
N ILE A 428 -36.66 10.28 29.64
CA ILE A 428 -35.99 11.52 30.07
C ILE A 428 -37.02 12.62 30.38
N HIS A 429 -38.00 12.82 29.51
CA HIS A 429 -39.06 13.82 29.70
C HIS A 429 -39.93 13.52 30.94
N ASP A 430 -40.22 12.25 31.21
CA ASP A 430 -40.99 11.83 32.38
C ASP A 430 -40.21 12.12 33.67
N ILE A 431 -38.89 11.85 33.69
CA ILE A 431 -37.99 12.26 34.78
C ILE A 431 -37.97 13.78 34.97
N GLU A 432 -37.86 14.57 33.90
CA GLU A 432 -37.87 16.04 33.97
C GLU A 432 -39.21 16.56 34.54
N SER A 433 -40.34 15.95 34.18
CA SER A 433 -41.69 16.28 34.68
C SER A 433 -41.92 15.91 36.16
N GLU A 434 -41.22 14.88 36.66
CA GLU A 434 -41.22 14.53 38.10
C GLU A 434 -40.27 15.43 38.91
N GLU A 435 -39.08 15.73 38.38
CA GLU A 435 -38.10 16.61 39.03
C GLU A 435 -38.56 18.08 39.07
N GLN A 436 -39.30 18.59 38.08
CA GLN A 436 -39.88 19.94 38.17
C GLN A 436 -40.85 20.12 39.35
N LYS A 437 -41.39 19.03 39.90
CA LYS A 437 -42.26 19.02 41.10
C LYS A 437 -41.47 18.80 42.40
N SER A 438 -40.16 18.58 42.31
CA SER A 438 -39.27 18.10 43.38
C SER A 438 -37.99 18.93 43.41
N ASN A 439 -37.89 19.88 44.35
CA ASN A 439 -36.85 20.91 44.39
C ASN A 439 -35.44 20.38 44.81
N ARG A 440 -34.94 19.31 44.18
CA ARG A 440 -33.76 18.51 44.60
C ARG A 440 -32.88 17.98 43.44
N GLY A 441 -32.54 18.82 42.46
CA GLY A 441 -31.23 18.78 41.77
C GLY A 441 -30.76 17.50 41.05
N LEU A 442 -31.59 16.48 40.86
CA LEU A 442 -31.22 15.21 40.23
C LEU A 442 -31.58 15.22 38.73
N GLY A 443 -32.56 16.03 38.34
CA GLY A 443 -32.96 16.24 36.95
C GLY A 443 -31.81 16.69 36.03
N SER A 444 -30.88 17.53 36.48
CA SER A 444 -29.72 17.93 35.66
C SER A 444 -28.76 16.76 35.39
N MET A 445 -28.58 15.89 36.38
CA MET A 445 -27.75 14.68 36.29
C MET A 445 -28.33 13.69 35.27
N LEU A 446 -29.65 13.49 35.30
CA LEU A 446 -30.37 12.58 34.41
C LEU A 446 -30.54 13.16 33.00
N LYS A 447 -30.74 14.48 32.86
CA LYS A 447 -30.66 15.20 31.59
C LYS A 447 -29.28 15.07 30.95
N ASN A 448 -28.22 15.20 31.73
CA ASN A 448 -26.84 14.98 31.26
C ASN A 448 -26.63 13.51 30.82
N LEU A 449 -27.11 12.53 31.59
CA LEU A 449 -27.08 11.11 31.19
C LEU A 449 -27.83 10.87 29.86
N GLY A 450 -29.00 11.50 29.68
CA GLY A 450 -29.80 11.45 28.45
C GLY A 450 -29.11 12.12 27.25
N ASN A 451 -28.48 13.27 27.45
CA ASN A 451 -27.66 13.93 26.44
C ASN A 451 -26.43 13.09 26.06
N TYR A 452 -25.83 12.36 27.01
CA TYR A 452 -24.71 11.47 26.73
C TYR A 452 -25.14 10.19 26.00
N LEU A 453 -26.31 9.63 26.33
CA LEU A 453 -26.96 8.59 25.51
C LEU A 453 -27.15 9.08 24.07
N LEU A 454 -27.72 10.29 23.89
CA LEU A 454 -27.92 10.90 22.57
C LEU A 454 -26.60 11.13 21.82
N TYR A 455 -25.52 11.50 22.53
CA TYR A 455 -24.17 11.60 21.97
C TYR A 455 -23.63 10.23 21.51
N LEU A 456 -23.70 9.18 22.34
CA LEU A 456 -23.27 7.83 21.98
C LEU A 456 -24.06 7.25 20.80
N ILE A 457 -25.36 7.55 20.73
CA ILE A 457 -26.23 7.21 19.59
C ILE A 457 -25.75 7.90 18.32
N THR A 458 -25.44 9.20 18.41
CA THR A 458 -24.94 10.01 17.29
C THR A 458 -23.57 9.52 16.82
N PHE A 459 -22.68 9.14 17.75
CA PHE A 459 -21.35 8.58 17.45
C PHE A 459 -21.41 7.17 16.80
N ARG A 460 -22.49 6.41 17.03
CA ARG A 460 -22.73 5.09 16.39
C ARG A 460 -23.18 5.22 14.92
N PHE A 461 -23.61 6.40 14.47
CA PHE A 461 -24.23 6.59 13.15
C PHE A 461 -23.71 7.78 12.31
N LEU A 462 -22.88 8.67 12.84
CA LEU A 462 -22.28 9.75 12.04
C LEU A 462 -21.24 9.23 11.04
N LYS A 463 -21.76 8.93 9.85
CA LYS A 463 -21.09 9.22 8.58
C LYS A 463 -21.06 10.75 8.42
N GLU A 464 -19.91 11.28 8.00
CA GLU A 464 -19.63 12.69 7.64
C GLU A 464 -19.45 13.71 8.80
N ASP A 465 -18.23 14.30 8.81
CA ASP A 465 -17.73 15.56 9.38
C ASP A 465 -17.94 15.94 10.88
N TYR A 466 -16.88 15.79 11.71
CA TYR A 466 -15.99 16.92 12.13
C TYR A 466 -14.85 16.50 13.08
N GLN A 467 -13.88 17.40 13.31
CA GLN A 467 -12.69 17.20 14.17
C GLN A 467 -12.67 18.12 15.41
N LYS A 468 -12.40 17.54 16.61
CA LYS A 468 -12.16 18.19 17.93
C LYS A 468 -13.36 18.98 18.53
N SER A 469 -13.46 19.20 19.85
CA SER A 469 -12.49 19.09 20.96
C SER A 469 -13.03 18.39 22.22
N SER A 470 -12.16 18.17 23.22
CA SER A 470 -12.47 17.94 24.65
C SER A 470 -13.80 17.23 24.96
N SER A 471 -13.81 15.91 24.76
CA SER A 471 -14.86 14.94 25.14
C SER A 471 -15.89 15.45 26.18
N PRO A 472 -17.10 15.85 25.74
CA PRO A 472 -18.21 16.14 26.65
C PRO A 472 -18.52 14.95 27.57
N ALA A 473 -18.33 13.72 27.07
CA ALA A 473 -18.43 12.49 27.84
C ALA A 473 -17.49 12.48 29.07
N THR A 474 -16.29 13.03 28.97
CA THR A 474 -15.32 13.02 30.07
C THR A 474 -15.66 14.08 31.12
N MET A 475 -16.14 15.26 30.73
CA MET A 475 -16.74 16.21 31.68
C MET A 475 -17.94 15.60 32.39
N LEU A 476 -18.81 14.95 31.63
CA LEU A 476 -20.11 14.47 32.11
C LEU A 476 -19.97 13.21 32.99
N VAL A 477 -19.04 12.31 32.69
CA VAL A 477 -18.66 11.19 33.58
C VAL A 477 -18.02 11.70 34.87
N THR A 478 -17.19 12.75 34.82
CA THR A 478 -16.63 13.38 36.03
C THR A 478 -17.72 14.04 36.86
N GLU A 479 -18.61 14.84 36.25
CA GLU A 479 -19.71 15.50 36.96
C GLU A 479 -20.70 14.48 37.56
N LEU A 480 -21.02 13.40 36.83
CA LEU A 480 -21.79 12.27 37.36
C LEU A 480 -21.10 11.66 38.60
N LYS A 481 -19.79 11.40 38.52
CA LYS A 481 -19.00 10.82 39.61
C LYS A 481 -18.97 11.72 40.85
N ASP A 482 -18.72 13.01 40.67
CA ASP A 482 -18.68 14.00 41.76
C ASP A 482 -20.06 14.14 42.43
N ARG A 483 -21.15 14.08 41.64
CA ARG A 483 -22.54 14.05 42.18
C ARG A 483 -22.85 12.75 42.91
N PHE A 484 -22.38 11.61 42.44
CA PHE A 484 -22.51 10.34 43.17
C PHE A 484 -21.79 10.37 44.52
N GLU A 485 -20.56 10.89 44.57
CA GLU A 485 -19.80 11.00 45.80
C GLU A 485 -20.49 11.95 46.80
N GLN A 486 -21.11 13.04 46.33
CA GLN A 486 -21.97 13.92 47.15
C GLN A 486 -23.22 13.22 47.68
N ILE A 487 -23.92 12.43 46.86
CA ILE A 487 -25.14 11.70 47.26
C ILE A 487 -24.80 10.61 48.29
N ASP A 488 -23.73 9.85 48.08
CA ASP A 488 -23.28 8.80 49.01
C ASP A 488 -22.81 9.41 50.35
N HIS A 489 -22.15 10.57 50.32
CA HIS A 489 -21.77 11.32 51.53
C HIS A 489 -22.99 11.86 52.30
N LEU A 490 -24.02 12.34 51.60
CA LEU A 490 -25.30 12.74 52.20
C LEU A 490 -26.04 11.53 52.81
N HIS A 491 -26.01 10.38 52.14
CA HIS A 491 -26.70 9.19 52.61
C HIS A 491 -26.04 8.61 53.87
N LYS A 492 -24.70 8.53 53.89
CA LYS A 492 -23.91 8.18 55.08
C LYS A 492 -24.18 9.10 56.27
N ASN A 493 -24.25 10.42 56.04
CA ASN A 493 -24.58 11.39 57.09
C ASN A 493 -26.05 11.27 57.57
N SER A 494 -26.99 10.84 56.72
CA SER A 494 -28.38 10.63 57.12
C SER A 494 -28.58 9.39 58.00
N LEU A 495 -27.73 8.37 57.83
CA LEU A 495 -27.74 7.14 58.63
C LEU A 495 -27.14 7.34 60.03
N SER A 496 -26.14 8.22 60.16
CA SER A 496 -25.55 8.55 61.47
C SER A 496 -26.46 9.43 62.35
N LEU A 497 -27.37 10.23 61.77
CA LEU A 497 -28.28 11.11 62.52
C LEU A 497 -29.54 10.43 63.11
N LYS A 498 -29.79 9.15 62.83
CA LYS A 498 -31.00 8.42 63.30
C LYS A 498 -30.84 7.64 64.61
N LYS A 499 -29.78 7.88 65.40
CA LYS A 499 -29.46 7.08 66.60
C LYS A 499 -29.39 7.82 67.94
N VAL A 500 -30.29 8.79 68.14
CA VAL A 500 -30.66 9.41 69.45
C VAL A 500 -32.18 9.66 69.34
N THR A 501 -33.09 9.25 70.24
CA THR A 501 -33.06 9.28 71.71
C THR A 501 -34.07 8.27 72.29
N HIS A 502 -33.76 7.63 73.42
CA HIS A 502 -34.69 7.51 74.57
C HIS A 502 -33.90 7.18 75.86
N PRO A 503 -34.32 7.66 77.05
CA PRO A 503 -33.50 7.62 78.26
C PRO A 503 -33.87 6.49 79.24
N GLY A 504 -32.90 6.01 80.01
CA GLY A 504 -33.13 5.14 81.18
C GLY A 504 -31.83 4.53 81.72
N PRO A 505 -31.60 4.43 83.05
CA PRO A 505 -30.25 4.65 83.58
C PRO A 505 -29.66 3.55 84.50
N LYS A 506 -28.33 3.50 84.59
CA LYS A 506 -27.50 3.56 85.84
C LYS A 506 -26.10 2.94 85.64
N ASN A 507 -25.08 3.62 86.18
CA ASN A 507 -23.89 3.14 86.95
C ASN A 507 -23.06 1.94 86.42
N THR A 508 -21.73 1.85 86.50
CA THR A 508 -20.64 2.62 87.17
C THR A 508 -19.28 2.06 86.67
N SER A 509 -18.15 2.80 86.83
CA SER A 509 -16.71 2.36 87.02
C SER A 509 -16.16 1.06 86.37
N SER A 510 -14.90 0.91 85.93
CA SER A 510 -13.62 1.63 86.13
C SER A 510 -12.55 1.13 85.11
N SER A 511 -11.38 1.78 85.10
CA SER A 511 -9.97 1.35 84.87
C SER A 511 -9.62 -0.10 84.41
N ASP A 512 -8.47 -0.47 83.80
CA ASP A 512 -7.08 0.04 83.66
C ASP A 512 -6.51 -0.39 82.26
N GLU A 513 -5.52 0.26 81.62
CA GLU A 513 -4.05 0.04 81.75
C GLU A 513 -3.61 -1.46 81.66
N THR A 514 -2.71 -1.96 80.79
CA THR A 514 -1.35 -1.51 80.36
C THR A 514 -0.77 -2.34 79.18
N ALA A 515 0.31 -1.82 78.54
CA ALA A 515 1.50 -2.54 78.01
C ALA A 515 1.42 -3.57 76.84
N ASP A 516 2.48 -3.87 76.05
CA ASP A 516 3.72 -3.16 75.61
C ASP A 516 4.45 -4.05 74.54
N VAL A 517 5.55 -3.55 73.94
CA VAL A 517 6.70 -4.27 73.36
C VAL A 517 6.68 -4.72 71.87
N ARG A 518 7.40 -3.92 71.03
CA ARG A 518 8.47 -4.25 70.02
C ARG A 518 8.20 -5.36 68.96
N LYS A 519 8.75 -5.40 67.74
CA LYS A 519 9.78 -4.68 66.92
C LYS A 519 9.49 -5.07 65.43
N SER A 520 10.18 -4.72 64.34
CA SER A 520 11.36 -3.89 63.96
C SER A 520 11.28 -3.60 62.43
N ALA A 521 11.72 -2.46 61.91
CA ALA A 521 13.00 -2.21 61.18
C ALA A 521 13.23 -3.05 59.89
N VAL A 522 13.75 -2.56 58.76
CA VAL A 522 14.27 -1.23 58.32
C VAL A 522 14.35 -1.29 56.76
N ASP A 523 13.87 -0.30 55.99
CA ASP A 523 14.66 0.80 55.34
C ASP A 523 15.67 0.29 54.26
N THR A 524 15.82 0.84 53.04
CA THR A 524 16.07 2.26 52.65
C THR A 524 15.79 2.60 51.15
N ASP A 525 16.09 3.86 50.76
CA ASP A 525 15.69 4.62 49.56
C ASP A 525 16.53 4.52 48.24
N LYS A 526 15.86 4.94 47.14
CA LYS A 526 16.22 5.84 45.98
C LYS A 526 17.63 6.54 45.88
N PRO A 527 17.97 7.30 44.79
CA PRO A 527 17.78 7.13 43.32
C PRO A 527 18.97 7.64 42.41
N SER A 528 18.79 7.65 41.06
CA SER A 528 19.15 8.72 40.09
C SER A 528 20.27 8.59 38.99
N LYS A 529 19.88 9.00 37.76
CA LYS A 529 20.54 9.88 36.73
C LYS A 529 21.96 9.66 36.12
N LYS A 530 21.95 9.39 34.79
CA LYS A 530 22.51 10.18 33.63
C LYS A 530 24.00 10.07 33.15
N GLN A 531 24.16 10.18 31.81
CA GLN A 531 25.34 10.54 30.96
C GLN A 531 26.41 9.43 30.71
N ASP A 532 26.78 9.05 29.47
CA ASP A 532 27.66 9.67 28.41
C ASP A 532 29.13 9.22 28.57
N SER A 533 30.02 8.99 27.57
CA SER A 533 29.95 9.02 26.07
C SER A 533 31.19 8.34 25.42
N GLU A 534 31.11 7.98 24.12
CA GLU A 534 32.21 7.73 23.14
C GLU A 534 33.31 6.64 23.35
N ALA A 535 33.60 5.88 22.28
CA ALA A 535 34.91 5.24 22.00
C ALA A 535 35.07 4.94 20.50
N LYS A 536 36.30 5.01 19.94
CA LYS A 536 36.60 4.96 18.49
C LYS A 536 37.97 4.33 18.22
N GLU A 537 38.11 3.55 17.14
CA GLU A 537 39.35 2.99 16.55
C GLU A 537 40.14 1.99 17.46
N THR A 538 40.80 0.92 17.01
CA THR A 538 41.57 0.66 15.76
C THR A 538 41.74 -0.87 15.52
N LEU A 539 42.35 -1.28 14.39
CA LEU A 539 42.80 -2.65 13.98
C LEU A 539 41.70 -3.56 13.38
N ASP A 540 41.96 -4.38 12.34
CA ASP A 540 43.22 -4.67 11.63
C ASP A 540 43.02 -4.98 10.13
N SER A 541 44.05 -4.77 9.30
CA SER A 541 43.95 -4.82 7.83
C SER A 541 44.33 -6.16 7.16
N GLU A 542 44.59 -7.23 7.92
CA GLU A 542 45.02 -8.53 7.37
C GLU A 542 43.87 -9.51 7.05
N GLN A 543 42.61 -9.21 7.40
CA GLN A 543 41.46 -10.10 7.12
C GLN A 543 40.86 -9.96 5.71
N LEU A 544 41.35 -9.05 4.87
CA LEU A 544 40.82 -8.85 3.51
C LEU A 544 41.39 -9.82 2.46
N ASP A 545 42.65 -10.25 2.62
CA ASP A 545 43.33 -11.12 1.64
C ASP A 545 42.96 -12.61 1.74
N GLU A 546 42.34 -13.04 2.84
CA GLU A 546 41.97 -14.45 3.06
C GLU A 546 40.54 -14.78 2.58
N VAL A 547 39.66 -13.77 2.51
CA VAL A 547 38.31 -13.91 1.91
C VAL A 547 38.43 -14.16 0.41
N GLN A 548 39.33 -13.43 -0.27
CA GLN A 548 39.49 -13.48 -1.74
C GLN A 548 40.14 -14.78 -2.26
N ARG A 549 40.50 -15.72 -1.37
CA ARG A 549 41.00 -17.07 -1.73
C ARG A 549 39.98 -18.19 -1.48
N GLN A 550 38.79 -17.90 -0.95
CA GLN A 550 37.72 -18.90 -0.83
C GLN A 550 36.79 -18.95 -2.06
N ASP A 551 36.75 -17.87 -2.85
CA ASP A 551 35.96 -17.78 -4.10
C ASP A 551 36.26 -18.91 -5.10
N ASP A 552 37.51 -19.37 -5.18
CA ASP A 552 37.94 -20.45 -6.10
C ASP A 552 37.48 -21.87 -5.68
N LYS A 553 36.93 -22.06 -4.48
CA LYS A 553 36.56 -23.41 -3.97
C LYS A 553 35.07 -23.72 -3.95
N SER A 554 34.19 -22.72 -3.98
CA SER A 554 32.74 -22.97 -3.91
C SER A 554 32.11 -23.30 -5.27
N THR A 555 32.75 -22.94 -6.39
CA THR A 555 32.24 -23.08 -7.77
C THR A 555 32.28 -24.51 -8.33
N ARG A 556 32.47 -25.53 -7.49
CA ARG A 556 32.55 -26.95 -7.90
C ARG A 556 31.37 -27.83 -7.47
N LEU A 557 30.37 -27.28 -6.75
CA LEU A 557 29.19 -28.02 -6.31
C LEU A 557 27.93 -27.14 -6.30
N GLN A 558 27.30 -26.92 -7.47
CA GLN A 558 25.86 -27.07 -7.75
C GLN A 558 25.50 -26.49 -9.13
#